data_AF-A0A945EU54-F1
#
_entry.id   AF-A0A945EU54-F1
#
_cell.length_a   1.000
_cell.length_b   1.000
_cell.length_c   1.000
_cell.angle_alpha   90.00
_cell.angle_beta   90.00
_cell.angle_gamma   90.00
#
_symmetry.space_group_name_H-M   'P 1'
#
loop_
_entity.id
_entity.type
_entity.pdbx_description
1 polymer ?
#
loop_
_entity_poly.entity_id
_entity_poly.type
_entity_poly.pdbx_seq_one_letter_code
_entity_poly.pdbx_strand_id
1 'polypeptide(L)'
;MKKNTTSYNGKKSMITINKNLTRTLLIVAIALLVGRRTILIWKRHQSNKFIVAKRDRASQAAQREHESILLIQTLIESAENNLALLRNHADTQADVQQAHLYMDINDLSAELAEIKEKFNRKNSPGLFLLGPLAAPAQIIKERALKKRLLAIEQKIQRLLNT
;
A
#
# COMPACT_ATOMS: atom_id res chain seq x y z
N MET A 1 60.23 -59.54 64.83
CA MET A 1 59.04 -59.43 63.96
C MET A 1 59.09 -58.11 63.20
N LYS A 2 59.35 -58.12 61.88
CA LYS A 2 59.27 -56.94 61.01
C LYS A 2 58.11 -57.13 60.03
N LYS A 3 57.23 -56.14 59.93
CA LYS A 3 55.98 -56.17 59.17
C LYS A 3 56.24 -55.95 57.67
N ASN A 4 55.72 -56.83 56.82
CA ASN A 4 55.65 -56.62 55.38
C ASN A 4 54.49 -55.67 55.07
N THR A 5 54.77 -54.56 54.39
CA THR A 5 53.74 -53.73 53.75
C THR A 5 53.89 -53.85 52.24
N THR A 6 53.09 -54.73 51.67
CA THR A 6 52.88 -54.82 50.23
C THR A 6 52.02 -53.63 49.81
N SER A 7 52.67 -52.58 49.28
CA SER A 7 51.97 -51.41 48.76
C SER A 7 51.40 -51.72 47.37
N TYR A 8 50.09 -51.93 47.30
CA TYR A 8 49.33 -51.95 46.04
C TYR A 8 49.30 -50.54 45.45
N ASN A 9 50.19 -50.28 44.48
CA ASN A 9 50.16 -49.03 43.74
C ASN A 9 49.09 -49.13 42.65
N GLY A 10 47.86 -48.72 43.00
CA GLY A 10 46.78 -48.55 42.05
C GLY A 10 47.21 -47.58 40.94
N LYS A 11 47.33 -48.07 39.71
CA LYS A 11 47.49 -47.24 38.52
C LYS A 11 46.27 -46.33 38.40
N LYS A 12 46.34 -45.13 38.97
CA LYS A 12 45.47 -44.03 38.56
C LYS A 12 45.78 -43.79 37.08
N SER A 13 44.88 -44.24 36.22
CA SER A 13 44.84 -43.80 34.82
C SER A 13 44.62 -42.30 34.83
N MET A 14 45.72 -41.55 34.81
CA MET A 14 45.70 -40.12 34.59
C MET A 14 45.33 -39.98 33.12
N ILE A 15 44.08 -39.61 32.84
CA ILE A 15 43.68 -39.21 31.50
C ILE A 15 44.50 -37.97 31.18
N THR A 16 45.61 -38.14 30.47
CA THR A 16 46.43 -37.04 29.99
C THR A 16 45.65 -36.35 28.89
N ILE A 17 44.78 -35.41 29.28
CA ILE A 17 43.98 -34.65 28.34
C ILE A 17 44.96 -33.78 27.54
N ASN A 18 45.10 -34.11 26.26
CA ASN A 18 45.94 -33.35 25.35
C ASN A 18 45.42 -31.91 25.29
N LYS A 19 46.18 -30.97 25.84
CA LYS A 19 45.83 -29.54 25.92
C LYS A 19 45.58 -28.94 24.54
N ASN A 20 46.18 -29.50 23.49
CA ASN A 20 45.96 -29.06 22.11
C ASN A 20 44.58 -29.50 21.60
N LEU A 21 44.11 -30.69 22.01
CA LEU A 21 42.80 -31.24 21.64
C LEU A 21 41.65 -30.48 22.30
N THR A 22 41.77 -30.15 23.60
CA THR A 22 40.76 -29.34 24.29
C THR A 22 40.70 -27.91 23.77
N ARG A 23 41.84 -27.31 23.43
CA ARG A 23 41.87 -26.00 22.78
C ARG A 23 41.20 -26.02 21.40
N THR A 24 41.45 -27.03 20.57
CA THR A 24 40.79 -27.15 19.26
C THR A 24 39.28 -27.35 19.41
N LEU A 25 38.84 -28.22 20.31
CA LEU A 25 37.41 -28.44 20.58
C LEU A 25 36.71 -27.15 21.07
N LEU A 26 37.38 -26.36 21.90
CA LEU A 26 36.83 -25.10 22.42
C LEU A 26 36.72 -24.02 21.32
N ILE A 27 37.72 -23.94 20.43
CA ILE A 27 37.69 -23.04 19.25
C ILE A 27 36.54 -23.44 18.32
N VAL A 28 36.36 -24.75 18.06
CA VAL A 28 35.27 -25.26 17.22
C VAL A 28 33.90 -24.97 17.84
N ALA A 29 33.75 -25.14 19.15
CA ALA A 29 32.50 -24.83 19.85
C ALA A 29 32.16 -23.33 19.79
N ILE A 30 33.15 -22.45 19.96
CA ILE A 30 32.96 -21.00 19.82
C ILE A 30 32.60 -20.63 18.37
N ALA A 31 33.30 -21.20 17.38
CA ALA A 31 33.02 -20.96 15.98
C ALA A 31 31.58 -21.37 15.59
N LEU A 32 31.09 -22.50 16.09
CA LEU A 32 29.71 -22.96 15.89
C LEU A 32 28.68 -22.01 16.53
N LEU A 33 28.94 -21.53 17.75
CA LEU A 33 28.06 -20.59 18.44
C LEU A 33 27.98 -19.23 17.74
N VAL A 34 29.12 -18.71 17.27
CA VAL A 34 29.20 -17.46 16.52
C VAL A 34 28.49 -17.62 15.17
N GLY A 35 28.76 -18.70 14.43
CA GLY A 35 28.10 -18.99 13.16
C GLY A 35 26.58 -19.13 13.28
N ARG A 36 26.09 -19.79 14.33
CA ARG A 36 24.64 -19.91 14.58
C ARG A 36 24.00 -18.55 14.87
N ARG A 37 24.67 -17.68 15.64
CA ARG A 37 24.18 -16.32 15.92
C ARG A 37 24.13 -15.45 14.66
N THR A 38 25.17 -15.48 13.82
CA THR A 38 25.18 -14.67 12.59
C THR A 38 24.09 -15.10 11.61
N ILE A 39 23.83 -16.40 11.48
CA ILE A 39 22.72 -16.93 10.66
C ILE A 39 21.35 -16.47 11.18
N LEU A 40 21.14 -16.48 12.50
CA LEU A 40 19.88 -16.01 13.10
C LEU A 40 19.67 -14.51 12.90
N ILE A 41 20.72 -13.70 13.07
CA ILE A 41 20.68 -12.26 12.83
C ILE A 41 20.39 -11.96 11.35
N TRP A 42 21.04 -12.69 10.43
CA TRP A 42 20.81 -12.56 9.00
C TRP A 42 19.37 -12.91 8.62
N LYS A 43 18.82 -14.02 9.11
CA LYS A 43 17.41 -14.41 8.89
C LYS A 43 16.44 -13.35 9.43
N ARG A 44 16.70 -12.81 10.62
CA ARG A 44 15.86 -11.76 11.22
C ARG A 44 15.91 -10.46 10.41
N HIS A 45 17.09 -10.09 9.89
CA HIS A 45 17.26 -8.92 9.05
C HIS A 45 16.52 -9.05 7.71
N GLN A 46 16.59 -10.21 7.05
CA GLN A 46 15.82 -10.50 5.83
C GLN A 46 14.31 -10.45 6.08
N SER A 47 13.84 -11.06 7.17
CA SER A 47 12.43 -11.03 7.55
C SER A 47 11.94 -9.60 7.85
N ASN A 48 12.72 -8.81 8.58
CA ASN A 48 12.37 -7.41 8.86
C ASN A 48 12.30 -6.58 7.58
N LYS A 49 13.27 -6.74 6.66
CA LYS A 49 13.23 -6.08 5.34
C LYS A 49 11.96 -6.40 4.56
N PHE A 50 11.53 -7.67 4.58
CA PHE A 50 10.32 -8.10 3.90
C PHE A 50 9.04 -7.54 4.53
N ILE A 51 8.97 -7.49 5.87
CA ILE A 51 7.83 -6.92 6.61
C ILE A 51 7.75 -5.40 6.38
N VAL A 52 8.88 -4.70 6.44
CA VAL A 52 8.95 -3.25 6.16
C VAL A 52 8.54 -2.98 4.72
N ALA A 53 9.08 -3.70 3.74
CA ALA A 53 8.69 -3.54 2.33
C ALA A 53 7.19 -3.82 2.08
N LYS A 54 6.59 -4.78 2.79
CA LYS A 54 5.14 -5.02 2.74
C LYS A 54 4.35 -3.86 3.34
N ARG A 55 4.79 -3.33 4.48
CA ARG A 55 4.16 -2.19 5.15
C ARG A 55 4.25 -0.92 4.30
N ASP A 56 5.40 -0.66 3.69
CA ASP A 56 5.63 0.49 2.83
C ASP A 56 4.80 0.42 1.55
N ARG A 57 4.61 -0.79 0.98
CA ARG A 57 3.70 -0.97 -0.17
C ARG A 57 2.25 -0.72 0.22
N ALA A 58 1.82 -1.16 1.40
CA ALA A 58 0.46 -0.92 1.89
C ALA A 58 0.21 0.56 2.19
N SER A 59 1.17 1.27 2.80
CA SER A 59 1.05 2.71 3.04
C SER A 59 1.08 3.51 1.73
N GLN A 60 1.94 3.15 0.77
CA GLN A 60 1.94 3.77 -0.55
C GLN A 60 0.64 3.52 -1.32
N ALA A 61 0.05 2.32 -1.21
CA ALA A 61 -1.25 2.02 -1.82
C ALA A 61 -2.36 2.89 -1.21
N ALA A 62 -2.42 2.97 0.12
CA ALA A 62 -3.38 3.83 0.82
C ALA A 62 -3.20 5.32 0.48
N GLN A 63 -1.95 5.78 0.36
CA GLN A 63 -1.64 7.16 -0.04
C GLN A 63 -2.13 7.47 -1.46
N ARG A 64 -1.88 6.56 -2.41
CA ARG A 64 -2.35 6.73 -3.81
C ARG A 64 -3.87 6.71 -3.93
N GLU A 65 -4.54 5.88 -3.12
CA GLU A 65 -6.00 5.83 -3.06
C GLU A 65 -6.56 7.14 -2.48
N HIS A 66 -5.94 7.69 -1.43
CA HIS A 66 -6.33 8.99 -0.90
C HIS A 66 -6.16 10.12 -1.94
N GLU A 67 -5.01 10.15 -2.63
CA GLU A 67 -4.74 11.13 -3.69
C GLU A 67 -5.72 10.99 -4.87
N SER A 68 -6.11 9.76 -5.25
CA SER A 68 -7.06 9.55 -6.34
C SER A 68 -8.48 9.99 -5.98
N ILE A 69 -8.91 9.75 -4.74
CA ILE A 69 -10.19 10.24 -4.19
C ILE A 69 -10.23 11.76 -4.24
N LEU A 70 -9.20 12.43 -3.71
CA LEU A 70 -9.12 13.90 -3.72
C LEU A 70 -9.18 14.44 -5.16
N LEU A 71 -8.43 13.83 -6.08
CA LEU A 71 -8.41 14.27 -7.48
C LEU A 71 -9.79 14.15 -8.15
N ILE A 72 -10.51 13.05 -7.91
CA ILE A 72 -11.87 12.89 -8.47
C ILE A 72 -12.83 13.90 -7.84
N GLN A 73 -12.69 14.17 -6.53
CA GLN A 73 -13.51 15.18 -5.86
C GLN A 73 -13.29 16.58 -6.45
N THR A 74 -12.04 16.97 -6.68
CA THR A 74 -11.72 18.24 -7.37
C THR A 74 -12.31 18.31 -8.78
N LEU A 75 -12.28 17.20 -9.53
CA LEU A 75 -12.89 17.15 -10.87
C LEU A 75 -14.43 17.28 -10.82
N ILE A 76 -15.08 16.71 -9.80
CA ILE A 76 -16.52 16.88 -9.60
C ILE A 76 -16.84 18.35 -9.30
N GLU A 77 -16.12 18.98 -8.37
CA GLU A 77 -16.29 20.39 -8.01
C GLU A 77 -16.05 21.32 -9.23
N SER A 78 -15.02 21.04 -10.03
CA SER A 78 -14.75 21.76 -11.28
C SER A 78 -15.90 21.61 -12.30
N ALA A 79 -16.44 20.41 -12.47
CA ALA A 79 -17.57 20.16 -13.37
C ALA A 79 -18.86 20.86 -12.90
N GLU A 80 -19.14 20.89 -11.59
CA GLU A 80 -20.25 21.65 -11.00
C GLU A 80 -20.11 23.15 -11.27
N ASN A 81 -18.91 23.71 -11.09
CA ASN A 81 -18.62 25.11 -11.37
C ASN A 81 -18.78 25.45 -12.86
N ASN A 82 -18.26 24.60 -13.75
CA ASN A 82 -18.38 24.79 -15.19
C ASN A 82 -19.84 24.70 -15.66
N LEU A 83 -20.67 23.84 -15.05
CA LEU A 83 -22.11 23.82 -15.32
C LEU A 83 -22.81 25.10 -14.85
N ALA A 84 -22.42 25.66 -13.71
CA ALA A 84 -22.95 26.94 -13.26
C ALA A 84 -22.59 28.07 -14.25
N LEU A 85 -21.36 28.08 -14.78
CA LEU A 85 -20.96 29.02 -15.84
C LEU A 85 -21.78 28.83 -17.12
N LEU A 86 -22.03 27.58 -17.52
CA LEU A 86 -22.86 27.28 -18.70
C LEU A 86 -24.31 27.72 -18.53
N ARG A 87 -24.87 27.61 -17.31
CA ARG A 87 -26.20 28.14 -16.97
C ARG A 87 -26.24 29.66 -17.11
N ASN A 88 -25.27 30.36 -16.52
CA ASN A 88 -25.16 31.82 -16.65
C ASN A 88 -25.01 32.24 -18.12
N HIS A 89 -24.29 31.46 -18.92
CA HIS A 89 -24.17 31.71 -20.35
C HIS A 89 -25.51 31.51 -21.07
N ALA A 90 -26.22 30.40 -20.81
CA ALA A 90 -27.53 30.12 -21.38
C ALA A 90 -28.55 31.23 -21.07
N ASP A 91 -28.49 31.83 -19.87
CA ASP A 91 -29.35 32.95 -19.47
C ASP A 91 -29.14 34.23 -20.30
N THR A 92 -28.00 34.35 -20.99
CA THR A 92 -27.71 35.50 -21.87
C THR A 92 -28.07 35.26 -23.33
N GLN A 93 -28.51 34.06 -23.69
CA GLN A 93 -28.81 33.67 -25.08
C GLN A 93 -30.27 33.92 -25.46
N ALA A 94 -30.54 33.94 -26.77
CA ALA A 94 -31.90 34.07 -27.29
C ALA A 94 -32.74 32.80 -27.04
N ASP A 95 -34.07 32.95 -26.88
CA ASP A 95 -35.02 31.90 -26.44
C ASP A 95 -34.77 30.49 -27.00
N VAL A 96 -34.57 30.34 -28.32
CA VAL A 96 -34.37 29.03 -28.94
C VAL A 96 -33.03 28.40 -28.56
N GLN A 97 -31.95 29.18 -28.56
CA GLN A 97 -30.62 28.72 -28.17
C GLN A 97 -30.54 28.48 -26.66
N GLN A 98 -31.19 29.33 -25.87
CA GLN A 98 -31.35 29.15 -24.43
C GLN A 98 -32.02 27.81 -24.11
N ALA A 99 -33.13 27.48 -24.77
CA ALA A 99 -33.83 26.21 -24.57
C ALA A 99 -32.94 24.99 -24.89
N HIS A 100 -32.19 25.04 -25.98
CA HIS A 100 -31.24 23.97 -26.34
C HIS A 100 -30.12 23.82 -25.31
N LEU A 101 -29.52 24.93 -24.87
CA LEU A 101 -28.49 24.92 -23.84
C LEU A 101 -29.02 24.35 -22.52
N TYR A 102 -30.25 24.68 -22.14
CA TYR A 102 -30.87 24.14 -20.92
C TYR A 102 -31.14 22.63 -21.00
N MET A 103 -31.49 22.10 -22.18
CA MET A 103 -31.56 20.65 -22.37
C MET A 103 -30.19 19.99 -22.16
N ASP A 104 -29.13 20.51 -22.78
CA ASP A 104 -27.77 20.00 -22.61
C ASP A 104 -27.26 20.12 -21.17
N ILE A 105 -27.57 21.23 -20.49
CA ILE A 105 -27.25 21.43 -19.06
C ILE A 105 -27.93 20.38 -18.20
N ASN A 106 -29.20 20.06 -18.46
CA ASN A 106 -29.93 19.06 -17.69
C ASN A 106 -29.35 17.66 -17.89
N ASP A 107 -29.03 17.28 -19.12
CA ASP A 107 -28.40 16.00 -19.43
C ASP A 107 -27.04 15.87 -18.74
N LEU A 108 -26.20 16.91 -18.83
CA LEU A 108 -24.90 16.95 -18.16
C LEU A 108 -25.02 16.94 -16.63
N SER A 109 -26.03 17.62 -16.08
CA SER A 109 -26.30 17.63 -14.64
C SER A 109 -26.72 16.25 -14.16
N ALA A 110 -27.55 15.52 -14.92
CA ALA A 110 -27.96 14.16 -14.62
C ALA A 110 -26.77 13.19 -14.66
N GLU A 111 -25.89 13.32 -15.67
CA GLU A 111 -24.68 12.50 -15.77
C GLU A 111 -23.72 12.76 -14.59
N LEU A 112 -23.53 14.02 -14.20
CA LEU A 112 -22.71 14.40 -13.06
C LEU A 112 -23.27 13.85 -11.74
N ALA A 113 -24.59 13.90 -11.56
CA ALA A 113 -25.26 13.32 -10.39
C ALA A 113 -25.03 11.79 -10.30
N GLU A 114 -25.14 11.08 -11.42
CA GLU A 114 -24.85 9.63 -11.49
C GLU A 114 -23.38 9.32 -11.10
N ILE A 115 -22.44 10.15 -11.57
CA ILE A 115 -21.02 10.03 -11.23
C ILE A 115 -20.80 10.26 -9.73
N LYS A 116 -21.41 11.31 -9.16
CA LYS A 116 -21.32 11.65 -7.73
C LYS A 116 -21.89 10.55 -6.85
N GLU A 117 -23.03 9.98 -7.23
CA GLU A 117 -23.62 8.84 -6.53
C GLU A 117 -22.70 7.60 -6.58
N LYS A 118 -22.16 7.27 -7.76
CA LYS A 118 -21.22 6.16 -7.93
C LYS A 118 -19.92 6.36 -7.14
N PHE A 119 -19.46 7.59 -6.99
CA PHE A 119 -18.30 7.96 -6.17
C PHE A 119 -18.61 7.81 -4.67
N ASN A 120 -19.71 8.38 -4.19
CA ASN A 120 -20.11 8.34 -2.79
C ASN A 120 -20.39 6.91 -2.29
N ARG A 121 -21.05 6.07 -3.10
CA ARG A 121 -21.29 4.65 -2.75
C ARG A 121 -19.97 3.87 -2.55
N LYS A 122 -18.94 4.19 -3.35
CA LYS A 122 -17.64 3.49 -3.30
C LYS A 122 -16.73 3.97 -2.19
N ASN A 123 -16.78 5.26 -1.88
CA ASN A 123 -15.99 5.86 -0.81
C ASN A 123 -16.70 5.86 0.53
N SER A 124 -17.77 5.06 0.67
CA SER A 124 -18.38 4.82 1.96
C SER A 124 -17.35 4.17 2.91
N PRO A 125 -17.28 4.59 4.19
CA PRO A 125 -16.31 4.07 5.15
C PRO A 125 -16.26 2.54 5.26
N GLY A 126 -17.35 1.85 4.90
CA GLY A 126 -17.47 0.40 4.94
C GLY A 126 -16.68 -0.34 3.86
N LEU A 127 -16.42 0.27 2.69
CA LEU A 127 -15.67 -0.39 1.60
C LEU A 127 -14.15 -0.34 1.82
N PHE A 128 -13.67 0.68 2.53
CA PHE A 128 -12.26 0.85 2.90
C PHE A 128 -11.73 -0.30 3.78
N LEU A 129 -12.60 -1.01 4.48
CA LEU A 129 -12.25 -2.13 5.36
C LEU A 129 -11.85 -3.42 4.62
N LEU A 130 -12.09 -3.51 3.31
CA LEU A 130 -11.73 -4.70 2.51
C LEU A 130 -10.23 -4.77 2.16
N GLY A 131 -9.46 -3.72 2.45
CA GLY A 131 -8.01 -3.71 2.30
C GLY A 131 -7.52 -3.96 0.85
N PRO A 132 -6.25 -4.34 0.66
CA PRO A 132 -5.57 -4.35 -0.65
C PRO A 132 -6.12 -5.35 -1.68
N LEU A 133 -7.10 -6.19 -1.31
CA LEU A 133 -7.74 -7.13 -2.22
C LEU A 133 -8.76 -6.44 -3.15
N ALA A 134 -9.27 -5.26 -2.79
CA ALA A 134 -10.19 -4.48 -3.62
C ALA A 134 -9.48 -3.52 -4.61
N ALA A 135 -8.20 -3.23 -4.37
CA ALA A 135 -7.43 -2.19 -5.07
C ALA A 135 -7.44 -2.29 -6.62
N PRO A 136 -7.21 -3.44 -7.27
CA PRO A 136 -7.15 -3.47 -8.74
C PRO A 136 -8.53 -3.22 -9.40
N ALA A 137 -9.63 -3.63 -8.76
CA ALA A 137 -10.98 -3.37 -9.26
C ALA A 137 -11.42 -1.91 -9.02
N GLN A 138 -10.92 -1.26 -7.97
CA GLN A 138 -11.14 0.15 -7.67
C GLN A 138 -10.42 1.05 -8.70
N ILE A 139 -9.14 0.78 -8.98
CA ILE A 139 -8.31 1.57 -9.91
C ILE A 139 -8.91 1.62 -11.34
N ILE A 140 -9.40 0.50 -11.87
CA ILE A 140 -10.01 0.46 -13.22
C ILE A 140 -11.28 1.31 -13.28
N LYS A 141 -12.08 1.28 -12.20
CA LYS A 141 -13.33 2.02 -12.12
C LYS A 141 -13.09 3.52 -11.89
N GLU A 142 -12.05 3.90 -11.15
CA GLU A 142 -11.62 5.30 -10.99
C GLU A 142 -11.18 5.90 -12.32
N ARG A 143 -10.41 5.16 -13.12
CA ARG A 143 -9.99 5.63 -14.45
C ARG A 143 -11.17 5.86 -15.38
N ALA A 144 -12.21 5.03 -15.30
CA ALA A 144 -13.43 5.21 -16.07
C ALA A 144 -14.21 6.46 -15.62
N LEU A 145 -14.35 6.67 -14.31
CA LEU A 145 -15.00 7.87 -13.76
C LEU A 145 -14.26 9.16 -14.17
N LYS A 146 -12.93 9.17 -14.05
CA LYS A 146 -12.10 10.29 -14.48
C LYS A 146 -12.28 10.60 -15.97
N LYS A 147 -12.30 9.59 -16.84
CA LYS A 147 -12.54 9.79 -18.28
C LYS A 147 -13.91 10.40 -18.57
N ARG A 148 -14.97 9.98 -17.87
CA ARG A 148 -16.30 10.55 -18.01
C ARG A 148 -16.35 12.01 -17.55
N LEU A 149 -15.75 12.33 -16.40
CA LEU A 149 -15.65 13.71 -15.91
C LEU A 149 -14.92 14.63 -16.91
N LEU A 150 -13.79 14.18 -17.46
CA LEU A 150 -13.07 14.93 -18.49
C LEU A 150 -13.90 15.13 -19.77
N ALA A 151 -14.72 14.15 -20.15
CA ALA A 151 -15.62 14.28 -21.30
C ALA A 151 -16.73 15.31 -21.05
N ILE A 152 -17.28 15.36 -19.82
CA ILE A 152 -18.23 16.39 -19.39
C ILE A 152 -17.59 17.78 -19.49
N GLU A 153 -16.39 17.97 -18.93
CA GLU A 153 -15.67 19.25 -19.00
C GLU A 153 -15.41 19.68 -20.45
N GLN A 154 -14.99 18.75 -21.32
CA GLN A 154 -14.80 19.02 -22.74
C GLN A 154 -16.11 19.39 -23.44
N LYS A 155 -17.22 18.74 -23.10
CA LYS A 155 -18.54 19.07 -23.67
C LYS A 155 -18.97 20.48 -23.22
N ILE A 156 -18.80 20.81 -21.94
CA ILE A 156 -19.10 22.15 -21.42
C ILE A 156 -18.26 23.22 -22.11
N GLN A 157 -16.95 23.01 -22.25
CA GLN A 157 -16.08 23.96 -22.95
C GLN A 157 -16.46 24.17 -24.42
N ARG A 158 -16.94 23.13 -25.10
CA ARG A 158 -17.46 23.28 -26.47
C ARG A 158 -18.72 24.13 -26.48
N LEU A 159 -19.67 23.88 -25.57
CA LEU A 159 -20.92 24.62 -25.47
C LEU A 159 -20.74 26.09 -25.04
N LEU A 160 -19.68 26.40 -24.30
CA LEU A 160 -19.34 27.79 -23.91
C LEU A 160 -18.69 28.59 -25.04
N ASN A 161 -18.07 27.92 -26.02
CA ASN A 161 -17.32 28.54 -27.11
C ASN A 161 -18.10 28.57 -28.44
N THR A 162 -19.31 28.03 -28.47
CA THR A 162 -20.26 28.09 -29.59
C THR A 162 -21.19 29.27 -29.45
#